data_AF-A0A8B2NWE5-F1
#
_entry.id   AF-A0A8B2NWE5-F1
#
_cell.length_a   1.000
_cell.length_b   1.000
_cell.length_c   1.000
_cell.angle_alpha   90.00
_cell.angle_beta   90.00
_cell.angle_gamma   90.00
#
_symmetry.space_group_name_H-M   'P 1'
#
loop_
_entity.id
_entity.type
_entity.pdbx_description
1 polymer ?
#
loop_
_entity_poly.entity_id
_entity_poly.type
_entity_poly.pdbx_seq_one_letter_code
_entity_poly.pdbx_strand_id
1 'polypeptide(L)'
;MAAAGLVAAGIAMPTAIVAQSIDAKDVADMLHAVMESDRTVYTKMVVNRLANEEGVIKASEFFHDDKALPLPAQMFRFGSELVADKTDKFFYSLLSLWPVNKQNGATTEVEKEGLQAVADDPDEPFYAEETLGDQTYLTAVYADVAVAPACVSCHNAHKDSPRTDFELGDTMGGVVIRIPIDG
;
A
#
# COMPACT_ATOMS: atom_id res chain seq x y z
N MET A 1 -45.60 42.81 -49.95
CA MET A 1 -45.36 42.69 -48.49
C MET A 1 -44.69 41.35 -48.24
N ALA A 2 -43.39 41.34 -48.03
CA ALA A 2 -42.65 40.15 -47.60
C ALA A 2 -41.76 40.58 -46.44
N ALA A 3 -42.08 40.12 -45.24
CA ALA A 3 -41.26 40.32 -44.05
C ALA A 3 -40.35 39.09 -43.92
N ALA A 4 -39.06 39.27 -44.11
CA ALA A 4 -38.05 38.26 -43.82
C ALA A 4 -37.62 38.39 -42.36
N GLY A 5 -37.96 37.39 -41.53
CA GLY A 5 -37.48 37.29 -40.16
C GLY A 5 -36.05 36.74 -40.13
N LEU A 6 -35.13 37.48 -39.53
CA LEU A 6 -33.76 37.03 -39.26
C LEU A 6 -33.77 36.15 -38.00
N VAL A 7 -33.41 34.88 -38.13
CA VAL A 7 -33.16 33.99 -36.98
C VAL A 7 -31.68 34.12 -36.60
N ALA A 8 -31.39 34.75 -35.47
CA ALA A 8 -30.06 34.77 -34.89
C ALA A 8 -29.81 33.44 -34.16
N ALA A 9 -28.97 32.58 -34.73
CA ALA A 9 -28.50 31.38 -34.06
C ALA A 9 -27.47 31.78 -32.98
N GLY A 10 -27.83 31.62 -31.71
CA GLY A 10 -26.90 31.78 -30.59
C GLY A 10 -25.88 30.65 -30.58
N ILE A 11 -24.60 30.98 -30.73
CA ILE A 11 -23.50 30.03 -30.56
C ILE A 11 -23.33 29.79 -29.06
N ALA A 12 -23.75 28.62 -28.58
CA ALA A 12 -23.44 28.18 -27.23
C ALA A 12 -21.94 27.85 -27.16
N MET A 13 -21.19 28.61 -26.36
CA MET A 13 -19.80 28.24 -26.06
C MET A 13 -19.78 27.04 -25.11
N PRO A 14 -18.92 26.04 -25.35
CA PRO A 14 -18.79 24.91 -24.45
C PRO A 14 -18.21 25.39 -23.13
N THR A 15 -18.92 25.13 -22.03
CA THR A 15 -18.42 25.30 -20.67
C THR A 15 -17.16 24.47 -20.50
N ALA A 16 -16.03 25.11 -20.20
CA ALA A 16 -14.79 24.43 -19.88
C ALA A 16 -15.03 23.50 -18.68
N ILE A 17 -14.74 22.21 -18.85
CA ILE A 17 -14.68 21.28 -17.73
C ILE A 17 -13.42 21.65 -16.95
N VAL A 18 -13.59 22.28 -15.79
CA VAL A 18 -12.50 22.47 -14.85
C VAL A 18 -12.24 21.12 -14.19
N ALA A 19 -11.13 20.47 -14.54
CA ALA A 19 -10.68 19.29 -13.81
C ALA A 19 -10.31 19.73 -12.38
N GLN A 20 -10.94 19.12 -11.38
CA GLN A 20 -10.50 19.29 -9.99
C GLN A 20 -9.18 18.54 -9.81
N SER A 21 -8.18 19.18 -9.22
CA SER A 21 -6.96 18.52 -8.79
C SER A 21 -7.27 17.61 -7.59
N ILE A 22 -6.64 16.44 -7.56
CA ILE A 22 -6.68 15.52 -6.41
C ILE A 22 -5.43 15.78 -5.58
N ASP A 23 -5.57 15.98 -4.27
CA ASP A 23 -4.44 16.25 -3.38
C ASP A 23 -3.58 14.99 -3.20
N ALA A 24 -2.28 15.15 -2.93
CA ALA A 24 -1.36 14.02 -2.78
C ALA A 24 -1.80 13.06 -1.65
N LYS A 25 -2.43 13.56 -0.58
CA LYS A 25 -3.02 12.71 0.47
C LYS A 25 -4.15 11.84 -0.07
N ASP A 26 -5.08 12.43 -0.81
CA ASP A 26 -6.18 11.68 -1.43
C ASP A 26 -5.65 10.62 -2.40
N VAL A 27 -4.58 10.93 -3.17
CA VAL A 27 -3.92 9.94 -4.03
C VAL A 27 -3.32 8.80 -3.21
N ALA A 28 -2.64 9.09 -2.11
CA ALA A 28 -2.08 8.07 -1.22
C ALA A 28 -3.18 7.17 -0.64
N ASP A 29 -4.30 7.74 -0.20
CA ASP A 29 -5.44 7.01 0.35
C ASP A 29 -6.09 6.09 -0.69
N MET A 30 -6.31 6.60 -1.90
CA MET A 30 -6.86 5.80 -2.99
C MET A 30 -5.93 4.64 -3.37
N LEU A 31 -4.62 4.87 -3.44
CA LEU A 31 -3.64 3.83 -3.71
C LEU A 31 -3.60 2.80 -2.59
N HIS A 32 -3.58 3.24 -1.33
CA HIS A 32 -3.59 2.36 -0.16
C HIS A 32 -4.84 1.45 -0.18
N ALA A 33 -6.02 2.01 -0.42
CA ALA A 33 -7.27 1.24 -0.46
C ALA A 33 -7.22 0.09 -1.47
N VAL A 34 -6.66 0.31 -2.66
CA VAL A 34 -6.47 -0.74 -3.67
C VAL A 34 -5.46 -1.79 -3.19
N MET A 35 -4.29 -1.33 -2.74
CA MET A 35 -3.18 -2.20 -2.32
C MET A 35 -3.54 -3.08 -1.12
N GLU A 36 -4.21 -2.52 -0.12
CA GLU A 36 -4.70 -3.20 1.07
C GLU A 36 -5.79 -4.22 0.71
N SER A 37 -6.74 -3.85 -0.17
CA SER A 37 -7.78 -4.75 -0.68
C SER A 37 -7.18 -5.96 -1.40
N ASP A 38 -6.27 -5.72 -2.35
CA ASP A 38 -5.65 -6.78 -3.14
C ASP A 38 -4.83 -7.73 -2.27
N ARG A 39 -4.03 -7.20 -1.33
CA ARG A 39 -3.27 -8.01 -0.38
C ARG A 39 -4.19 -8.80 0.54
N THR A 40 -5.28 -8.21 1.02
CA THR A 40 -6.27 -8.89 1.86
C THR A 40 -6.95 -10.03 1.12
N VAL A 41 -7.36 -9.81 -0.13
CA VAL A 41 -7.96 -10.84 -0.99
C VAL A 41 -6.97 -11.98 -1.23
N TYR A 42 -5.72 -11.69 -1.59
CA TYR A 42 -4.71 -12.72 -1.78
C TYR A 42 -4.47 -13.52 -0.50
N THR A 43 -4.35 -12.84 0.64
CA THR A 43 -4.11 -13.47 1.95
C THR A 43 -5.25 -14.40 2.35
N LYS A 44 -6.51 -13.94 2.25
CA LYS A 44 -7.68 -14.73 2.69
C LYS A 44 -8.06 -15.80 1.67
N MET A 45 -8.25 -15.40 0.41
CA MET A 45 -8.85 -16.27 -0.61
C MET A 45 -7.85 -17.23 -1.26
N VAL A 46 -6.56 -16.92 -1.22
CA VAL A 46 -5.52 -17.76 -1.82
C VAL A 46 -4.70 -18.45 -0.73
N VAL A 47 -3.95 -17.68 0.07
CA VAL A 47 -3.00 -18.26 1.02
C VAL A 47 -3.71 -19.00 2.16
N ASN A 48 -4.61 -18.33 2.89
CA ASN A 48 -5.26 -18.95 4.05
C ASN A 48 -6.13 -20.13 3.65
N ARG A 49 -6.99 -19.97 2.63
CA ARG A 49 -7.82 -21.06 2.12
C ARG A 49 -6.99 -22.26 1.67
N LEU A 50 -6.05 -22.08 0.75
CA LEU A 50 -5.37 -23.22 0.12
C LEU A 50 -4.30 -23.85 1.03
N ALA A 51 -3.62 -23.06 1.87
CA ALA A 51 -2.53 -23.54 2.71
C ALA A 51 -2.94 -23.95 4.12
N ASN A 52 -3.89 -23.25 4.75
CA ASN A 52 -4.25 -23.49 6.15
C ASN A 52 -5.56 -24.26 6.29
N GLU A 53 -6.57 -23.95 5.48
CA GLU A 53 -7.90 -24.58 5.57
C GLU A 53 -7.96 -25.89 4.78
N GLU A 54 -7.57 -25.87 3.51
CA GLU A 54 -7.60 -27.04 2.61
C GLU A 54 -6.32 -27.87 2.65
N GLY A 55 -5.18 -27.23 2.96
CA GLY A 55 -3.87 -27.89 3.07
C GLY A 55 -3.35 -28.49 1.76
N VAL A 56 -3.79 -28.00 0.61
CA VAL A 56 -3.45 -28.54 -0.72
C VAL A 56 -2.12 -28.03 -1.27
N ILE A 57 -1.62 -26.90 -0.76
CA ILE A 57 -0.34 -26.29 -1.12
C ILE A 57 0.22 -25.54 0.10
N LYS A 58 1.53 -25.33 0.19
CA LYS A 58 2.14 -24.50 1.25
C LYS A 58 2.33 -23.06 0.77
N ALA A 59 2.52 -22.15 1.71
CA ALA A 59 3.14 -20.85 1.45
C ALA A 59 4.55 -20.85 2.06
N SER A 60 5.53 -20.30 1.34
CA SER A 60 6.94 -20.35 1.76
C SER A 60 7.69 -19.11 1.31
N GLU A 61 8.71 -18.71 2.08
CA GLU A 61 9.67 -17.70 1.65
C GLU A 61 10.52 -18.18 0.46
N PHE A 62 10.69 -19.50 0.30
CA PHE A 62 11.38 -20.16 -0.82
C PHE A 62 10.40 -20.73 -1.86
N PHE A 63 9.33 -20.00 -2.15
CA PHE A 63 8.18 -20.51 -2.90
C PHE A 63 8.51 -21.16 -4.25
N HIS A 64 9.55 -20.70 -4.96
CA HIS A 64 10.01 -21.33 -6.20
C HIS A 64 10.59 -22.73 -5.99
N ASP A 65 11.49 -22.88 -5.01
CA ASP A 65 12.17 -24.15 -4.72
C ASP A 65 11.19 -25.16 -4.09
N ASP A 66 10.32 -24.65 -3.22
CA ASP A 66 9.32 -25.45 -2.48
C ASP A 66 8.07 -25.76 -3.30
N LYS A 67 7.93 -25.19 -4.52
CA LYS A 67 6.71 -25.26 -5.35
C LYS A 67 5.47 -24.83 -4.55
N ALA A 68 5.61 -23.72 -3.85
CA ALA A 68 4.64 -23.15 -2.93
C ALA A 68 4.08 -21.81 -3.43
N LEU A 69 3.09 -21.28 -2.71
CA LEU A 69 2.61 -19.92 -2.89
C LEU A 69 3.63 -18.92 -2.31
N PRO A 70 3.86 -17.75 -2.96
CA PRO A 70 4.60 -16.68 -2.30
C PRO A 70 3.84 -16.14 -1.10
N LEU A 71 4.56 -15.71 -0.07
CA LEU A 71 3.97 -15.07 1.10
C LEU A 71 3.26 -13.76 0.72
N PRO A 72 2.22 -13.31 1.45
CA PRO A 72 1.54 -12.04 1.16
C PRO A 72 2.49 -10.84 1.06
N ALA A 73 3.49 -10.76 1.95
CA ALA A 73 4.52 -9.72 1.92
C ALA A 73 5.43 -9.80 0.67
N GLN A 74 5.73 -11.01 0.18
CA GLN A 74 6.52 -11.19 -1.05
C GLN A 74 5.71 -10.77 -2.28
N MET A 75 4.43 -11.17 -2.35
CA MET A 75 3.53 -10.74 -3.43
C MET A 75 3.44 -9.21 -3.49
N PHE A 76 3.27 -8.56 -2.33
CA PHE A 76 3.20 -7.11 -2.23
C PHE A 76 4.50 -6.44 -2.71
N ARG A 77 5.66 -6.96 -2.32
CA ARG A 77 6.97 -6.48 -2.77
C ARG A 77 7.16 -6.62 -4.28
N PHE A 78 6.75 -7.75 -4.88
CA PHE A 78 6.82 -7.90 -6.34
C PHE A 78 5.98 -6.85 -7.05
N GLY A 79 4.82 -6.52 -6.47
CA GLY A 79 3.99 -5.39 -6.94
C GLY A 79 4.74 -4.06 -6.88
N SER A 80 5.35 -3.74 -5.74
CA SER A 80 6.06 -2.45 -5.57
C SER A 80 7.24 -2.31 -6.51
N GLU A 81 8.01 -3.37 -6.70
CA GLU A 81 9.13 -3.41 -7.65
C GLU A 81 8.64 -3.18 -9.08
N LEU A 82 7.56 -3.88 -9.49
CA LEU A 82 7.01 -3.73 -10.83
C LEU A 82 6.40 -2.34 -11.08
N VAL A 83 5.88 -1.68 -10.05
CA VAL A 83 5.38 -0.30 -10.16
C VAL A 83 6.55 0.68 -10.31
N ALA A 84 7.62 0.52 -9.52
CA ALA A 84 8.81 1.35 -9.61
C ALA A 84 9.49 1.27 -10.99
N ASP A 85 9.41 0.11 -11.66
CA ASP A 85 9.89 -0.04 -13.05
C ASP A 85 9.02 0.72 -14.08
N LYS A 86 7.77 1.04 -13.73
CA LYS A 86 6.79 1.66 -14.63
C LYS A 86 6.66 3.17 -14.44
N THR A 87 6.87 3.66 -13.23
CA THR A 87 6.70 5.08 -12.91
C THR A 87 7.48 5.48 -11.66
N ASP A 88 7.87 6.74 -11.63
CA ASP A 88 8.48 7.47 -10.52
C ASP A 88 7.50 8.42 -9.82
N LYS A 89 6.22 8.42 -10.23
CA LYS A 89 5.18 9.32 -9.70
C LYS A 89 4.76 8.98 -8.27
N PHE A 90 5.04 7.75 -7.83
CA PHE A 90 4.92 7.34 -6.45
C PHE A 90 5.76 6.09 -6.22
N PHE A 91 6.09 5.86 -4.95
CA PHE A 91 6.75 4.65 -4.50
C PHE A 91 5.96 4.07 -3.34
N TYR A 92 6.02 2.77 -3.15
CA TYR A 92 5.46 2.15 -1.96
C TYR A 92 6.26 0.95 -1.50
N SER A 93 6.17 0.65 -0.22
CA SER A 93 6.85 -0.48 0.40
C SER A 93 6.08 -0.96 1.62
N LEU A 94 6.27 -2.23 1.98
CA LEU A 94 5.79 -2.77 3.24
C LEU A 94 6.95 -2.80 4.24
N LEU A 95 6.87 -1.99 5.29
CA LEU A 95 7.91 -1.86 6.32
C LEU A 95 7.39 -2.30 7.69
N SER A 96 8.30 -2.57 8.62
CA SER A 96 7.97 -2.95 9.99
C SER A 96 9.05 -2.51 10.98
N LEU A 97 8.64 -2.21 12.22
CA LEU A 97 9.55 -2.06 13.37
C LEU A 97 10.11 -3.42 13.84
N TRP A 98 9.46 -4.51 13.48
CA TRP A 98 9.85 -5.88 13.82
C TRP A 98 10.02 -6.76 12.57
N PRO A 99 10.91 -6.38 11.63
CA PRO A 99 10.99 -7.04 10.34
C PRO A 99 11.64 -8.42 10.47
N VAL A 100 10.93 -9.44 9.96
CA VAL A 100 11.48 -10.78 9.72
C VAL A 100 12.59 -10.68 8.65
N ASN A 101 12.24 -10.19 7.45
CA ASN A 101 13.24 -9.82 6.44
C ASN A 101 13.77 -8.42 6.75
N LYS A 102 15.06 -8.31 7.08
CA LYS A 102 15.72 -7.05 7.46
C LYS A 102 15.66 -5.95 6.40
N GLN A 103 15.42 -6.28 5.13
CA GLN A 103 15.20 -5.29 4.08
C GLN A 103 13.90 -4.49 4.26
N ASN A 104 12.93 -5.01 5.03
CA ASN A 104 11.67 -4.33 5.31
C ASN A 104 11.75 -3.50 6.61
N GLY A 105 12.94 -3.23 7.14
CA GLY A 105 13.09 -2.34 8.30
C GLY A 105 13.04 -0.87 7.88
N ALA A 106 12.46 -0.03 8.73
CA ALA A 106 12.53 1.42 8.56
C ALA A 106 13.98 1.94 8.64
N THR A 107 14.32 2.84 7.74
CA THR A 107 15.63 3.45 7.55
C THR A 107 15.63 4.94 7.84
N THR A 108 14.54 5.66 7.52
CA THR A 108 14.38 7.09 7.80
C THR A 108 13.71 7.32 9.14
N GLU A 109 13.87 8.52 9.72
CA GLU A 109 13.17 8.86 10.96
C GLU A 109 11.65 8.96 10.73
N VAL A 110 11.23 9.48 9.57
CA VAL A 110 9.81 9.56 9.19
C VAL A 110 9.17 8.18 9.06
N GLU A 111 9.90 7.19 8.51
CA GLU A 111 9.41 5.80 8.50
C GLU A 111 9.24 5.24 9.92
N LYS A 112 10.19 5.49 10.83
CA LYS A 112 10.11 4.99 12.21
C LYS A 112 8.97 5.64 12.99
N GLU A 113 8.85 6.96 12.89
CA GLU A 113 7.78 7.73 13.53
C GLU A 113 6.42 7.32 12.99
N GLY A 114 6.28 7.21 11.67
CA GLY A 114 5.03 6.79 11.05
C GLY A 114 4.63 5.36 11.40
N LEU A 115 5.58 4.43 11.41
CA LEU A 115 5.30 3.05 11.83
C LEU A 115 4.91 2.95 13.31
N GLN A 116 5.53 3.77 14.18
CA GLN A 116 5.15 3.82 15.59
C GLN A 116 3.75 4.42 15.74
N ALA A 117 3.44 5.51 15.03
CA ALA A 117 2.14 6.15 15.07
C ALA A 117 1.00 5.19 14.69
N VAL A 118 1.12 4.45 13.57
CA VAL A 118 0.10 3.48 13.15
C VAL A 118 0.10 2.18 13.97
N ALA A 119 1.17 1.92 14.72
CA ALA A 119 1.17 0.83 15.70
C ALA A 119 0.41 1.21 16.98
N ASP A 120 0.47 2.49 17.37
CA ASP A 120 -0.23 3.02 18.54
C ASP A 120 -1.72 3.33 18.25
N ASP A 121 -2.03 3.80 17.03
CA ASP A 121 -3.39 4.09 16.57
C ASP A 121 -3.60 3.60 15.12
N PRO A 122 -4.03 2.34 14.91
CA PRO A 122 -4.09 1.73 13.58
C PRO A 122 -5.17 2.30 12.65
N ASP A 123 -6.16 3.02 13.18
CA ASP A 123 -7.25 3.61 12.40
C ASP A 123 -6.87 4.99 11.82
N GLU A 124 -5.76 5.58 12.26
CA GLU A 124 -5.29 6.90 11.85
C GLU A 124 -4.00 6.81 11.02
N PRO A 125 -4.05 7.09 9.71
CA PRO A 125 -2.84 7.15 8.90
C PRO A 125 -1.92 8.29 9.31
N PHE A 126 -0.62 8.05 9.24
CA PHE A 126 0.40 9.07 9.49
C PHE A 126 0.84 9.74 8.19
N TYR A 127 1.03 11.06 8.22
CA TYR A 127 1.55 11.83 7.08
C TYR A 127 2.66 12.77 7.52
N ALA A 128 3.74 12.79 6.76
CA ALA A 128 4.80 13.78 6.91
C ALA A 128 5.44 14.09 5.55
N GLU A 129 6.15 15.21 5.48
CA GLU A 129 7.05 15.47 4.36
C GLU A 129 8.45 14.96 4.72
N GLU A 130 9.13 14.32 3.76
CA GLU A 130 10.54 13.97 3.91
C GLU A 130 11.32 14.23 2.61
N THR A 131 12.57 14.68 2.76
CA THR A 131 13.47 14.90 1.63
C THR A 131 14.45 13.73 1.52
N LEU A 132 14.41 13.03 0.39
CA LEU A 132 15.33 11.93 0.07
C LEU A 132 16.15 12.31 -1.15
N GLY A 133 17.45 12.54 -0.96
CA GLY A 133 18.30 13.13 -2.00
C GLY A 133 17.84 14.55 -2.32
N ASP A 134 17.53 14.80 -3.60
CA ASP A 134 17.11 16.12 -4.10
C ASP A 134 15.58 16.24 -4.26
N GLN A 135 14.80 15.25 -3.81
CA GLN A 135 13.35 15.21 -3.97
C GLN A 135 12.64 15.22 -2.61
N THR A 136 11.65 16.09 -2.46
CA THR A 136 10.70 16.07 -1.33
C THR A 136 9.49 15.22 -1.67
N TYR A 137 9.06 14.42 -0.71
CA TYR A 137 7.91 13.54 -0.81
C TYR A 137 6.91 13.87 0.29
N LEU A 138 5.61 13.77 -0.05
CA LEU A 138 4.62 13.38 0.95
C LEU A 138 4.82 11.88 1.22
N THR A 139 5.07 11.54 2.48
CA THR A 139 5.16 10.18 2.97
C THR A 139 3.95 9.88 3.84
N ALA A 140 3.15 8.91 3.39
CA ALA A 140 1.98 8.40 4.10
C ALA A 140 2.29 6.99 4.63
N VAL A 141 1.90 6.70 5.88
CA VAL A 141 2.07 5.39 6.51
C VAL A 141 0.72 4.91 7.01
N TYR A 142 0.37 3.68 6.66
CA TYR A 142 -0.90 3.02 7.00
C TYR A 142 -0.61 1.71 7.74
N ALA A 143 -1.42 1.36 8.74
CA ALA A 143 -1.22 0.13 9.51
C ALA A 143 -1.35 -1.14 8.64
N ASP A 144 -0.38 -2.05 8.74
CA ASP A 144 -0.50 -3.42 8.20
C ASP A 144 -0.97 -4.36 9.32
N VAL A 145 -2.28 -4.55 9.39
CA VAL A 145 -2.93 -5.31 10.46
C VAL A 145 -2.94 -6.82 10.15
N ALA A 146 -2.73 -7.63 11.19
CA ALA A 146 -2.82 -9.09 11.12
C ALA A 146 -4.27 -9.58 10.86
N VAL A 147 -4.68 -9.65 9.59
CA VAL A 147 -6.05 -10.00 9.18
C VAL A 147 -6.35 -11.50 9.06
N ALA A 148 -5.36 -12.37 9.24
CA ALA A 148 -5.52 -13.82 9.11
C ALA A 148 -4.54 -14.60 10.01
N PRO A 149 -4.88 -15.84 10.47
CA PRO A 149 -4.00 -16.66 11.31
C PRO A 149 -2.62 -16.92 10.70
N ALA A 150 -2.54 -16.96 9.36
CA ALA A 150 -1.29 -17.11 8.62
C ALA A 150 -0.27 -16.01 8.96
N CYS A 151 -0.73 -14.78 9.24
CA CYS A 151 0.14 -13.65 9.52
C CYS A 151 0.90 -13.86 10.83
N VAL A 152 0.17 -14.13 11.91
CA VAL A 152 0.78 -14.24 13.25
C VAL A 152 1.51 -15.57 13.46
N SER A 153 0.99 -16.67 12.91
CA SER A 153 1.63 -17.99 13.08
C SER A 153 3.02 -18.05 12.47
N CYS A 154 3.19 -17.51 11.27
CA CYS A 154 4.49 -17.45 10.62
C CYS A 154 5.45 -16.52 11.37
N HIS A 155 5.02 -15.28 11.67
CA HIS A 155 5.87 -14.30 12.36
C HIS A 155 6.29 -14.77 13.76
N ASN A 156 5.38 -15.39 14.53
CA ASN A 156 5.70 -15.87 15.87
C ASN A 156 6.62 -17.10 15.86
N ALA A 157 6.60 -17.90 14.80
CA ALA A 157 7.43 -19.09 14.67
C ALA A 157 8.76 -18.84 13.92
N HIS A 158 8.91 -17.71 13.24
CA HIS A 158 10.08 -17.46 12.41
C HIS A 158 11.32 -17.17 13.24
N LYS A 159 12.41 -17.92 13.01
CA LYS A 159 13.68 -17.82 13.75
C LYS A 159 14.28 -16.41 13.79
N ASP A 160 14.04 -15.62 12.75
CA ASP A 160 14.59 -14.27 12.59
C ASP A 160 13.61 -13.17 13.05
N SER A 161 12.45 -13.55 13.58
CA SER A 161 11.45 -12.60 14.04
C SER A 161 11.92 -11.85 15.29
N PRO A 162 11.95 -10.50 15.27
CA PRO A 162 12.28 -9.71 16.46
C PRO A 162 11.21 -9.74 17.56
N ARG A 163 9.96 -10.07 17.19
CA ARG A 163 8.78 -10.12 18.06
C ARG A 163 7.98 -11.38 17.76
N THR A 164 7.59 -12.13 18.79
CA THR A 164 6.98 -13.47 18.63
C THR A 164 5.67 -13.65 19.40
N ASP A 165 5.04 -12.55 19.79
CA ASP A 165 3.80 -12.51 20.56
C ASP A 165 2.71 -11.71 19.81
N PHE A 166 2.74 -11.72 18.47
CA PHE A 166 1.68 -11.10 17.67
C PHE A 166 0.35 -11.83 17.83
N GLU A 167 -0.73 -11.07 17.98
CA GLU A 167 -2.11 -11.56 17.98
C GLU A 167 -2.88 -11.09 16.73
N LEU A 168 -4.01 -11.74 16.43
CA LEU A 168 -4.87 -11.28 15.35
C LEU A 168 -5.40 -9.88 15.68
N GLY A 169 -5.32 -8.98 14.71
CA GLY A 169 -5.63 -7.57 14.91
C GLY A 169 -4.43 -6.71 15.32
N ASP A 170 -3.26 -7.30 15.63
CA ASP A 170 -2.06 -6.51 15.87
C ASP A 170 -1.57 -5.83 14.59
N THR A 171 -1.08 -4.60 14.72
CA THR A 171 -0.27 -3.94 13.69
C THR A 171 1.10 -4.62 13.60
N MET A 172 1.38 -5.23 12.45
CA MET A 172 2.63 -5.94 12.19
C MET A 172 3.68 -5.06 11.51
N GLY A 173 3.26 -3.92 10.98
CA GLY A 173 4.09 -2.99 10.24
C GLY A 173 3.21 -1.92 9.59
N GLY A 174 3.64 -1.40 8.45
CA GLY A 174 2.85 -0.45 7.69
C GLY A 174 3.18 -0.40 6.21
N VAL A 175 2.17 -0.05 5.43
CA VAL A 175 2.34 0.33 4.03
C VAL A 175 2.82 1.77 4.02
N VAL A 176 4.02 2.00 3.49
CA VAL A 176 4.59 3.34 3.31
C VAL A 176 4.42 3.72 1.86
N ILE A 177 3.78 4.85 1.59
CA ILE A 177 3.58 5.43 0.25
C ILE A 177 4.29 6.78 0.20
N ARG A 178 5.03 7.02 -0.88
CA ARG A 178 5.75 8.27 -1.14
C ARG A 178 5.29 8.88 -2.45
N ILE A 179 4.85 10.13 -2.41
CA ILE A 179 4.44 10.89 -3.59
C ILE A 179 5.32 12.13 -3.68
N PRO A 180 6.08 12.34 -4.78
CA PRO A 180 6.84 13.57 -4.98
C PRO A 180 5.90 14.78 -4.96
N ILE A 181 6.25 15.82 -4.19
CA ILE A 181 5.42 17.04 -4.06
C ILE A 181 6.08 18.31 -4.60
N ASP A 182 7.38 18.28 -4.88
CA ASP A 182 8.16 19.43 -5.34
C ASP A 182 8.56 19.33 -6.84
N GLY A 183 7.75 18.64 -7.66
CA GLY A 183 8.01 18.36 -9.08
C GLY A 183 6.97 18.91 -10.04
#